data_AF-A0A2V8HTM9-F1
#
_entry.id   AF-A0A2V8HTM9-F1
#
_cell.length_a   1.000
_cell.length_b   1.000
_cell.length_c   1.000
_cell.angle_alpha   90.00
_cell.angle_beta   90.00
_cell.angle_gamma   90.00
#
_symmetry.space_group_name_H-M   'P 1'
#
loop_
_entity.id
_entity.type
_entity.pdbx_description
1 polymer ?
#
loop_
_entity_poly.entity_id
_entity_poly.type
_entity_poly.pdbx_seq_one_letter_code
_entity_poly.pdbx_strand_id
1 'polypeptide(L)'
;MGKTSDGIAASDWDRVHELALAMVNTDEPVEEQHHRTDLLNYLDELTAKYGELPSLLATRADYVEDPAESERLLLRAFEAATRIVDTLNLREIALSLADLYTTVRPRRVAARVWLDRARAYLSPDDERSLADLRRIEKRLDDS
;
A
#
# COMPACT_ATOMS: atom_id res chain seq x y z
N MET A 1 -8.39 22.09 4.64
CA MET A 1 -8.84 20.73 4.29
C MET A 1 -7.65 20.01 3.68
N GLY A 2 -7.23 18.90 4.29
CA GLY A 2 -6.13 18.10 3.79
C GLY A 2 -6.50 17.36 2.50
N LYS A 3 -5.49 16.88 1.80
CA LYS A 3 -5.60 15.94 0.68
C LYS A 3 -4.48 14.91 0.82
N THR A 4 -4.63 13.74 0.22
CA THR A 4 -3.49 12.83 0.09
C THR A 4 -2.38 13.49 -0.75
N SER A 5 -1.17 12.96 -0.69
CA SER A 5 -0.02 13.50 -1.42
C SER A 5 -0.24 13.53 -2.93
N ASP A 6 -1.03 12.59 -3.46
CA ASP A 6 -1.40 12.46 -4.87
C ASP A 6 -2.75 13.13 -5.24
N GLY A 7 -3.42 13.79 -4.28
CA GLY A 7 -4.46 14.76 -4.56
C GLY A 7 -5.91 14.35 -4.32
N ILE A 8 -6.15 13.22 -3.63
CA ILE A 8 -7.50 12.79 -3.24
C ILE A 8 -8.00 13.68 -2.10
N ALA A 9 -9.25 14.13 -2.22
CA ALA A 9 -9.89 14.95 -1.19
C ALA A 9 -9.97 14.19 0.14
N ALA A 10 -9.71 14.87 1.28
CA ALA A 10 -9.80 14.24 2.60
C ALA A 10 -11.13 13.51 2.82
N SER A 11 -12.28 14.11 2.47
CA SER A 11 -13.59 13.45 2.65
C SER A 11 -13.71 12.11 1.93
N ASP A 12 -13.10 11.99 0.75
CA ASP A 12 -13.14 10.76 -0.02
C ASP A 12 -12.21 9.71 0.61
N TRP A 13 -11.05 10.15 1.11
CA TRP A 13 -10.07 9.30 1.77
C TRP A 13 -10.50 8.87 3.18
N ASP A 14 -11.19 9.72 3.92
CA ASP A 14 -11.77 9.42 5.22
C ASP A 14 -12.77 8.25 5.08
N ARG A 15 -13.54 8.22 3.99
CA ARG A 15 -14.45 7.11 3.69
C ARG A 15 -13.73 5.78 3.42
N VAL A 16 -12.56 5.82 2.75
CA VAL A 16 -11.70 4.63 2.60
C VAL A 16 -11.29 4.11 3.99
N HIS A 17 -10.91 5.03 4.89
CA HIS A 17 -10.50 4.69 6.25
C HIS A 17 -11.66 4.10 7.08
N GLU A 18 -12.87 4.66 6.97
CA GLU A 18 -14.07 4.12 7.63
C GLU A 18 -14.38 2.69 7.20
N LEU A 19 -14.31 2.40 5.89
CA LEU A 19 -14.58 1.06 5.35
C LEU A 19 -13.49 0.05 5.79
N ALA A 20 -12.22 0.46 5.78
CA ALA A 20 -11.13 -0.34 6.30
C ALA A 20 -11.29 -0.63 7.81
N LEU A 21 -11.71 0.36 8.59
CA LEU A 21 -11.93 0.22 10.02
C LEU A 21 -13.11 -0.72 10.34
N ALA A 22 -14.16 -0.70 9.51
CA ALA A 22 -15.28 -1.63 9.65
C ALA A 22 -14.84 -3.09 9.51
N MET A 23 -13.90 -3.39 8.60
CA MET A 23 -13.32 -4.73 8.46
C MET A 23 -12.56 -5.18 9.71
N VAL A 24 -11.80 -4.28 10.33
CA VAL A 24 -11.00 -4.61 11.52
C VAL A 24 -11.88 -4.80 12.77
N ASN A 25 -13.03 -4.14 12.81
CA ASN A 25 -13.92 -4.15 13.97
C ASN A 25 -14.97 -5.27 13.93
N THR A 26 -15.07 -6.06 12.85
CA THR A 26 -15.97 -7.21 12.79
C THR A 26 -15.21 -8.50 13.11
N ASP A 27 -15.83 -9.34 13.93
CA ASP A 27 -15.34 -10.70 14.22
C ASP A 27 -16.00 -11.75 13.30
N GLU A 28 -16.90 -11.35 12.41
CA GLU A 28 -17.66 -12.24 11.53
C GLU A 28 -17.04 -12.29 10.12
N PRO A 29 -16.51 -13.45 9.67
CA PRO A 29 -15.85 -13.55 8.36
C PRO A 29 -16.72 -13.15 7.16
N VAL A 30 -18.05 -13.33 7.28
CA VAL A 30 -19.00 -12.95 6.24
C VAL A 30 -19.15 -11.43 6.16
N GLU A 31 -19.21 -10.75 7.30
CA GLU A 31 -19.25 -9.29 7.36
C GLU A 31 -17.92 -8.68 6.90
N GLU A 32 -16.80 -9.27 7.29
CA GLU A 32 -15.47 -8.86 6.82
C GLU A 32 -15.40 -8.89 5.29
N GLN A 33 -15.91 -9.97 4.66
CA GLN A 33 -15.95 -10.09 3.21
C GLN A 33 -16.89 -9.06 2.55
N HIS A 34 -18.03 -8.75 3.17
CA HIS A 34 -18.91 -7.68 2.69
C HIS A 34 -18.21 -6.32 2.75
N HIS A 35 -17.56 -5.99 3.86
CA HIS A 35 -16.82 -4.73 4.00
C HIS A 35 -15.64 -4.64 3.03
N ARG A 36 -14.92 -5.75 2.78
CA ARG A 36 -13.89 -5.83 1.73
C ARG A 36 -14.46 -5.52 0.37
N THR A 37 -15.63 -6.08 0.04
CA THR A 37 -16.31 -5.86 -1.25
C THR A 37 -16.73 -4.39 -1.39
N ASP A 38 -17.32 -3.81 -0.34
CA ASP A 38 -17.71 -2.39 -0.32
C ASP A 38 -16.51 -1.46 -0.51
N LEU A 39 -15.39 -1.76 0.15
CA LEU A 39 -14.14 -1.01 0.00
C LEU A 39 -13.61 -1.08 -1.43
N LEU A 40 -13.54 -2.27 -2.03
CA LEU A 40 -13.04 -2.45 -3.39
C LEU A 40 -13.92 -1.73 -4.42
N ASN A 41 -15.24 -1.80 -4.25
CA ASN A 41 -16.19 -1.06 -5.10
C ASN A 41 -15.99 0.45 -4.96
N TYR A 42 -15.82 0.95 -3.73
CA TYR A 42 -15.58 2.37 -3.50
C TYR A 42 -14.23 2.83 -4.08
N LEU A 43 -13.18 2.01 -4.02
CA LEU A 43 -11.92 2.30 -4.70
C LEU A 43 -12.07 2.34 -6.23
N ASP A 44 -12.95 1.53 -6.81
CA ASP A 44 -13.26 1.59 -8.25
C ASP A 44 -13.98 2.90 -8.61
N GLU A 45 -14.90 3.39 -7.76
CA GLU A 45 -15.53 4.70 -7.92
C GLU A 45 -14.52 5.85 -7.83
N LEU A 46 -13.61 5.80 -6.85
CA LEU A 46 -12.54 6.79 -6.72
C LEU A 46 -11.58 6.75 -7.91
N THR A 47 -11.28 5.55 -8.42
CA THR A 47 -10.45 5.38 -9.63
C THR A 47 -11.14 5.99 -10.86
N ALA A 48 -12.46 5.85 -10.98
CA ALA A 48 -13.23 6.51 -12.05
C ALA A 48 -13.21 8.04 -11.91
N LYS A 49 -13.20 8.55 -10.68
CA LYS A 49 -13.22 9.99 -10.37
C LYS A 49 -11.85 10.66 -10.54
N TYR A 50 -10.79 10.05 -10.05
CA TYR A 50 -9.46 10.63 -9.94
C TYR A 50 -8.44 10.05 -10.94
N GLY A 51 -8.78 8.93 -11.58
CA GLY A 51 -7.83 8.12 -12.33
C GLY A 51 -7.04 7.17 -11.44
N GLU A 52 -6.09 6.46 -12.05
CA GLU A 52 -5.25 5.47 -11.38
C GLU A 52 -4.13 6.13 -10.57
N LEU A 53 -4.50 6.72 -9.44
CA LEU A 53 -3.54 7.34 -8.52
C LEU A 53 -2.74 6.29 -7.72
N PRO A 54 -1.50 6.61 -7.31
CA PRO A 54 -0.66 5.69 -6.56
C PRO A 54 -1.30 5.15 -5.28
N SER A 55 -1.92 6.03 -4.48
CA SER A 55 -2.55 5.63 -3.21
C SER A 55 -3.73 4.68 -3.44
N LEU A 56 -4.56 4.91 -4.46
CA LEU A 56 -5.68 4.01 -4.80
C LEU A 56 -5.19 2.62 -5.22
N LEU A 57 -4.18 2.57 -6.09
CA LEU A 57 -3.59 1.31 -6.54
C LEU A 57 -2.93 0.55 -5.38
N ALA A 58 -2.18 1.26 -4.53
CA ALA A 58 -1.51 0.68 -3.38
C ALA A 58 -2.53 0.14 -2.35
N THR A 59 -3.53 0.94 -1.99
CA THR A 59 -4.59 0.51 -1.07
C THR A 59 -5.36 -0.68 -1.63
N ARG A 60 -5.72 -0.68 -2.93
CA ARG A 60 -6.37 -1.87 -3.53
C ARG A 60 -5.52 -3.12 -3.37
N ALA A 61 -4.20 -3.01 -3.49
CA ALA A 61 -3.29 -4.14 -3.35
C ALA A 61 -3.31 -4.79 -1.97
N ASP A 62 -3.68 -4.04 -0.92
CA ASP A 62 -3.78 -4.54 0.46
C ASP A 62 -5.03 -5.40 0.68
N TYR A 63 -6.06 -5.25 -0.16
CA TYR A 63 -7.37 -5.90 0.02
C TYR A 63 -7.72 -6.96 -1.02
N VAL A 64 -6.89 -7.13 -2.06
CA VAL A 64 -7.05 -8.25 -3.00
C VAL A 64 -6.47 -9.53 -2.41
N GLU A 65 -7.15 -10.66 -2.64
CA GLU A 65 -6.76 -11.95 -2.06
C GLU A 65 -5.61 -12.62 -2.84
N ASP A 66 -5.50 -12.37 -4.15
CA ASP A 66 -4.45 -12.97 -4.98
C ASP A 66 -3.11 -12.19 -4.81
N PRO A 67 -2.06 -12.82 -4.27
CA PRO A 67 -0.76 -12.17 -4.11
C PRO A 67 -0.12 -11.73 -5.44
N ALA A 68 -0.44 -12.40 -6.55
CA ALA A 68 0.06 -11.99 -7.87
C ALA A 68 -0.60 -10.71 -8.36
N GLU A 69 -1.89 -10.54 -8.07
CA GLU A 69 -2.62 -9.31 -8.34
C GLU A 69 -2.15 -8.16 -7.43
N SER A 70 -1.96 -8.44 -6.13
CA SER A 70 -1.38 -7.47 -5.18
C SER A 70 -0.02 -6.95 -5.68
N GLU A 71 0.88 -7.85 -6.10
CA GLU A 71 2.17 -7.47 -6.70
C GLU A 71 1.98 -6.57 -7.93
N ARG A 72 1.08 -6.96 -8.85
CA ARG A 72 0.83 -6.19 -10.08
C ARG A 72 0.34 -4.78 -9.77
N LEU A 73 -0.56 -4.64 -8.80
CA LEU A 73 -1.09 -3.35 -8.36
C LEU A 73 -0.01 -2.48 -7.72
N LEU A 74 0.81 -3.03 -6.80
CA LEU A 74 1.90 -2.29 -6.17
C LEU A 74 2.96 -1.82 -7.18
N LEU A 75 3.32 -2.65 -8.17
CA LEU A 75 4.26 -2.25 -9.23
C LEU A 75 3.71 -1.09 -10.07
N ARG A 76 2.43 -1.14 -10.43
CA ARG A 76 1.74 -0.04 -11.14
C ARG A 76 1.64 1.22 -10.29
N ALA A 77 1.37 1.07 -8.99
CA ALA A 77 1.34 2.16 -8.03
C ALA A 77 2.69 2.86 -7.96
N PHE A 78 3.79 2.10 -7.91
CA PHE A 78 5.15 2.64 -7.87
C PHE A 78 5.49 3.41 -9.16
N GLU A 79 5.10 2.86 -10.32
CA GLU A 79 5.27 3.55 -11.60
C GLU A 79 4.47 4.86 -11.64
N ALA A 80 3.21 4.84 -11.18
CA ALA A 80 2.38 6.03 -11.09
C ALA A 80 3.00 7.08 -10.16
N ALA A 81 3.50 6.68 -8.99
CA ALA A 81 4.14 7.58 -8.03
C ALA A 81 5.42 8.19 -8.60
N THR A 82 6.19 7.41 -9.37
CA THR A 82 7.40 7.87 -10.05
C THR A 82 7.06 9.00 -11.04
N ARG A 83 5.97 8.85 -11.81
CA ARG A 83 5.56 9.86 -12.81
C ARG A 83 5.22 11.22 -12.20
N ILE A 84 4.66 11.23 -10.99
CA ILE A 84 4.27 12.46 -10.29
C ILE A 84 5.25 12.90 -9.20
N VAL A 85 6.38 12.18 -9.06
CA VAL A 85 7.43 12.43 -8.07
C VAL A 85 6.87 12.45 -6.63
N ASP A 86 5.92 11.57 -6.34
CA ASP A 86 5.34 11.44 -5.01
C ASP A 86 6.24 10.58 -4.12
N THR A 87 7.20 11.22 -3.45
CA THR A 87 8.20 10.55 -2.60
C THR A 87 7.57 9.81 -1.43
N LEU A 88 6.42 10.27 -0.93
CA LEU A 88 5.72 9.59 0.15
C LEU A 88 5.20 8.23 -0.33
N ASN A 89 4.44 8.22 -1.42
CA ASN A 89 3.92 6.98 -1.99
C ASN A 89 5.04 6.07 -2.50
N LEU A 90 6.09 6.61 -3.14
CA LEU A 90 7.24 5.82 -3.58
C LEU A 90 7.85 5.01 -2.44
N ARG A 91 8.01 5.63 -1.27
CA ARG A 91 8.55 4.96 -0.08
C ARG A 91 7.60 3.90 0.45
N GLU A 92 6.34 4.24 0.71
CA GLU A 92 5.37 3.31 1.30
C GLU A 92 5.17 2.09 0.39
N ILE A 93 5.02 2.30 -0.92
CA ILE A 93 4.85 1.22 -1.90
C ILE A 93 6.09 0.33 -1.99
N ALA A 94 7.29 0.92 -1.92
CA ALA A 94 8.54 0.15 -1.91
C ALA A 94 8.66 -0.71 -0.65
N LEU A 95 8.22 -0.22 0.52
CA LEU A 95 8.14 -1.02 1.74
C LEU A 95 7.15 -2.17 1.59
N SER A 96 5.95 -1.93 1.03
CA SER A 96 4.96 -2.99 0.78
C SER A 96 5.47 -4.06 -0.17
N LEU A 97 6.17 -3.69 -1.25
CA LEU A 97 6.80 -4.65 -2.18
C LEU A 97 7.92 -5.47 -1.51
N ALA A 98 8.74 -4.82 -0.68
CA ALA A 98 9.78 -5.51 0.07
C ALA A 98 9.17 -6.51 1.08
N ASP A 99 8.09 -6.12 1.77
CA ASP A 99 7.36 -6.97 2.70
C ASP A 99 6.70 -8.16 1.99
N LEU A 100 6.01 -7.91 0.86
CA LEU A 100 5.37 -8.93 0.04
C LEU A 100 6.39 -9.98 -0.43
N TYR A 101 7.56 -9.55 -0.90
CA TYR A 101 8.62 -10.45 -1.34
C TYR A 101 9.42 -11.11 -0.22
N THR A 102 9.20 -10.69 1.02
CA THR A 102 9.77 -11.35 2.20
C THR A 102 8.80 -12.38 2.77
N THR A 103 7.49 -12.12 2.73
CA THR A 103 6.48 -12.87 3.49
C THR A 103 5.60 -13.77 2.63
N VAL A 104 5.01 -13.23 1.56
CA VAL A 104 3.97 -13.92 0.79
C VAL A 104 4.54 -14.55 -0.48
N ARG A 105 5.44 -13.83 -1.18
CA ARG A 105 6.08 -14.28 -2.42
C ARG A 105 7.60 -14.24 -2.30
N PRO A 106 8.23 -15.14 -1.52
CA PRO A 106 9.66 -15.08 -1.20
C PRO A 106 10.55 -14.91 -2.44
N ARG A 107 11.16 -13.72 -2.56
CA ARG A 107 12.11 -13.34 -3.63
C ARG A 107 13.17 -12.42 -3.04
N ARG A 108 14.12 -12.98 -2.30
CA ARG A 108 15.08 -12.22 -1.47
C ARG A 108 15.82 -11.10 -2.20
N VAL A 109 16.30 -11.38 -3.42
CA VAL A 109 17.00 -10.38 -4.24
C VAL A 109 16.06 -9.21 -4.56
N ALA A 110 14.83 -9.50 -4.96
CA ALA A 110 13.84 -8.46 -5.26
C ALA A 110 13.44 -7.69 -4.00
N ALA A 111 13.26 -8.37 -2.86
CA ALA A 111 12.96 -7.75 -1.58
C ALA A 111 14.05 -6.74 -1.18
N ARG A 112 15.33 -7.11 -1.31
CA ARG A 112 16.46 -6.20 -1.01
C ARG A 112 16.46 -4.98 -1.94
N VAL A 113 16.23 -5.18 -3.24
CA VAL A 113 16.13 -4.08 -4.21
C VAL A 113 15.03 -3.08 -3.83
N TRP A 114 13.86 -3.57 -3.40
CA TRP A 114 12.77 -2.68 -2.98
C TRP A 114 13.05 -1.98 -1.66
N LEU A 115 13.74 -2.64 -0.74
CA LEU A 115 14.15 -2.04 0.53
C LEU A 115 15.16 -0.90 0.34
N ASP A 116 16.12 -1.08 -0.58
CA ASP A 116 17.06 -0.04 -0.96
C ASP A 116 16.34 1.15 -1.61
N ARG A 117 15.31 0.90 -2.43
CA ARG A 117 14.46 1.96 -2.99
C ARG A 117 13.68 2.70 -1.90
N ALA A 118 13.07 2.00 -0.96
CA ALA A 118 12.38 2.63 0.16
C ALA A 118 13.33 3.55 0.94
N ARG A 119 14.56 3.08 1.20
CA ARG A 119 15.60 3.87 1.88
C ARG A 119 15.95 5.16 1.14
N ALA A 120 15.96 5.15 -0.19
CA ALA A 120 16.29 6.33 -0.99
C ALA A 120 15.28 7.49 -0.83
N TYR A 121 14.05 7.20 -0.42
CA TYR A 121 12.99 8.18 -0.20
C TYR A 121 12.66 8.40 1.29
N LEU A 122 13.45 7.80 2.18
CA LEU A 122 13.20 7.83 3.62
C LEU A 122 13.72 9.13 4.23
N SER A 123 12.84 9.82 4.97
CA SER A 123 13.27 10.90 5.86
C SER A 123 13.83 10.31 7.15
N PRO A 124 14.93 10.84 7.72
CA PRO A 124 15.43 10.43 9.04
C PRO A 124 14.41 10.60 10.16
N ASP A 125 13.45 11.52 9.99
CA ASP A 125 12.42 11.82 10.99
C ASP A 125 11.19 10.90 10.88
N ASP A 126 11.15 10.01 9.89
CA ASP A 126 10.05 9.05 9.71
C ASP A 126 10.30 7.76 10.50
N GLU A 127 10.05 7.82 11.80
CA GLU A 127 10.27 6.70 12.72
C GLU A 127 9.49 5.43 12.34
N ARG A 128 8.26 5.60 11.82
CA ARG A 128 7.41 4.48 11.40
C ARG A 128 8.04 3.73 10.23
N SER A 129 8.37 4.45 9.15
CA SER A 129 8.98 3.82 7.98
C SER A 129 10.38 3.25 8.29
N LEU A 130 11.13 3.87 9.22
CA LEU A 130 12.39 3.32 9.74
C LEU A 130 12.18 1.99 10.48
N ALA A 131 11.15 1.90 11.32
CA ALA A 131 10.82 0.67 12.04
C ALA A 131 10.41 -0.46 11.08
N ASP A 132 9.59 -0.15 10.06
CA ASP A 132 9.21 -1.11 9.03
C ASP A 132 10.40 -1.61 8.22
N LEU A 133 11.27 -0.70 7.79
CA LEU A 133 12.51 -1.04 7.08
C LEU A 133 13.36 -2.03 7.90
N ARG A 134 13.63 -1.73 9.17
CA ARG A 134 14.40 -2.60 10.07
C ARG A 134 13.74 -3.96 10.28
N ARG A 135 12.41 -3.99 10.40
CA ARG A 135 11.62 -5.24 10.54
C ARG A 135 11.73 -6.11 9.30
N ILE A 136 11.71 -5.54 8.09
CA ILE A 136 11.88 -6.26 6.83
C ILE A 136 13.33 -6.75 6.69
N GLU A 137 14.33 -5.90 6.99
CA GLU A 137 15.75 -6.26 6.95
C GLU A 137 16.06 -7.48 7.82
N LYS A 138 15.65 -7.44 9.08
CA LYS A 138 15.87 -8.54 10.01
C LYS A 138 15.32 -9.86 9.47
N ARG A 139 14.11 -9.86 8.90
CA ARG A 139 13.51 -11.07 8.32
C ARG A 139 14.29 -11.60 7.13
N LEU A 140 14.85 -10.72 6.29
CA LEU A 140 15.69 -11.14 5.16
C LEU A 140 17.02 -11.75 5.60
N ASP A 141 17.57 -11.29 6.72
CA ASP A 141 18.83 -11.78 7.27
C ASP A 141 18.65 -13.09 8.05
N ASP A 142 17.48 -13.29 8.68
CA ASP A 142 17.12 -14.50 9.44
C ASP A 142 16.65 -15.67 8.55
N SER A 143 16.35 -15.41 7.27
CA SER A 143 15.89 -16.41 6.31
C SER A 143 17.06 -17.15 5.66
#